data_AF-A0A6L8C4C0-F1
#
_entry.id   AF-A0A6L8C4C0-F1
#
_cell.length_a   1.000
_cell.length_b   1.000
_cell.length_c   1.000
_cell.angle_alpha   90.00
_cell.angle_beta   90.00
_cell.angle_gamma   90.00
#
_symmetry.space_group_name_H-M   'P 1'
#
loop_
_entity.id
_entity.type
_entity.pdbx_description
1 polymer ?
#
loop_
_entity_poly.entity_id
_entity_poly.type
_entity_poly.pdbx_seq_one_letter_code
_entity_poly.pdbx_strand_id
1 'polypeptide(L)'
;MAELKILTPPIATRGQSVFALCFLGFALFLFLLLPYQTTRVEDTLWHKQPGFWPMVSIIGMVVFGVLHFWRLPRRKLEKMDYKEALLWIRGIEFVLWFMIYVSLVPIVGYLPSTLIFVLPLIYRQGYRKPFHFYCGALFVFSVVIFFKVILEVKIPGAALYEFFPDAIRNFLILNF
;
A
#
# COMPACT_ATOMS: atom_id res chain seq x y z
N MET A 1 22.26 39.45 4.20
CA MET A 1 22.30 37.98 4.42
C MET A 1 21.37 37.48 5.54
N ALA A 2 20.91 38.31 6.47
CA ALA A 2 19.98 37.89 7.53
C ALA A 2 18.55 37.59 7.04
N GLU A 3 18.07 38.28 6.00
CA GLU A 3 16.69 38.14 5.52
C GLU A 3 16.41 36.87 4.70
N LEU A 4 17.44 36.29 4.08
CA LEU A 4 17.31 35.03 3.32
C LEU A 4 16.97 33.81 4.20
N LYS A 5 17.22 33.91 5.51
CA LYS A 5 16.96 32.82 6.48
C LYS A 5 15.47 32.71 6.84
N ILE A 6 14.68 33.75 6.57
CA ILE A 6 13.25 33.84 6.88
C ILE A 6 12.42 33.13 5.79
N LEU A 7 12.91 33.14 4.54
CA LEU A 7 12.22 32.58 3.37
C LEU A 7 12.47 31.08 3.16
N THR A 8 13.48 30.52 3.83
CA THR A 8 13.68 29.07 3.87
C THR A 8 13.04 28.55 5.17
N PRO A 9 11.88 27.86 5.13
CA PRO A 9 11.47 27.10 6.30
C PRO A 9 12.66 26.21 6.71
N PRO A 10 12.96 26.05 8.01
CA PRO A 10 14.04 25.15 8.42
C PRO A 10 13.75 23.82 7.75
N ILE A 11 14.65 23.38 6.85
CA ILE A 11 14.56 22.07 6.23
C ILE A 11 14.31 21.11 7.37
N ALA A 12 13.21 20.37 7.34
CA ALA A 12 12.93 19.36 8.35
C ALA A 12 14.02 18.29 8.21
N THR A 13 15.16 18.51 8.86
CA THR A 13 16.31 17.60 8.88
C THR A 13 16.06 16.41 9.80
N ARG A 14 14.95 16.44 10.53
CA ARG A 14 14.52 15.38 11.43
C ARG A 14 14.11 14.18 10.58
N GLY A 15 14.56 12.99 10.98
CA GLY A 15 14.32 11.74 10.27
C GLY A 15 15.05 11.57 8.93
N GLN A 16 15.52 12.63 8.27
CA GLN A 16 16.11 12.54 6.92
C GLN A 16 17.27 11.55 6.81
N SER A 17 18.16 11.50 7.81
CA SER A 17 19.28 10.55 7.82
C SER A 17 18.80 9.09 7.89
N VAL A 18 17.76 8.83 8.70
CA VAL A 18 17.14 7.51 8.82
C VAL A 18 16.41 7.14 7.52
N PHE A 19 15.66 8.09 6.97
CA PHE A 19 14.99 7.93 5.68
C PHE A 19 15.98 7.58 4.57
N ALA A 20 17.07 8.35 4.42
CA ALA A 20 18.06 8.12 3.38
C ALA A 20 18.76 6.77 3.54
N LEU A 21 19.07 6.35 4.77
CA LEU A 21 19.64 5.04 5.04
C LEU A 21 18.65 3.92 4.70
N CYS A 22 17.40 4.01 5.14
CA CYS A 22 16.36 3.02 4.85
C CYS A 22 16.05 2.95 3.35
N PHE A 23 15.93 4.10 2.68
CA PHE A 23 15.67 4.19 1.25
C PHE A 23 16.82 3.60 0.43
N LEU A 24 18.07 3.95 0.75
CA LEU A 24 19.23 3.40 0.07
C LEU A 24 19.35 1.88 0.30
N GLY A 25 19.16 1.42 1.54
CA GLY A 25 19.13 -0.01 1.86
C GLY A 25 18.04 -0.76 1.09
N PHE A 26 16.84 -0.18 0.99
CA PHE A 26 15.74 -0.75 0.22
C PHE A 26 16.01 -0.76 -1.29
N ALA A 27 16.58 0.32 -1.84
CA ALA A 27 16.97 0.39 -3.25
C ALA A 27 18.03 -0.68 -3.60
N LEU A 28 19.04 -0.86 -2.74
CA LEU A 28 20.05 -1.91 -2.89
C LEU A 28 19.43 -3.31 -2.77
N PHE A 29 18.51 -3.51 -1.82
CA PHE A 29 17.77 -4.77 -1.69
C PHE A 29 16.99 -5.11 -2.96
N LEU A 30 16.24 -4.15 -3.53
CA LEU A 30 15.53 -4.33 -4.80
C LEU A 30 16.49 -4.61 -5.97
N PHE A 31 17.62 -3.91 -6.02
CA PHE A 31 18.64 -4.13 -7.04
C PHE A 31 19.21 -5.55 -6.99
N LEU A 32 19.45 -6.09 -5.79
CA LEU A 32 19.89 -7.47 -5.60
C LEU A 32 18.81 -8.50 -5.95
N LEU A 33 17.52 -8.14 -5.83
CA LEU A 33 16.40 -9.02 -6.17
C LEU A 33 16.09 -9.06 -7.67
N LEU A 34 16.48 -8.04 -8.44
CA LEU A 34 16.15 -7.93 -9.87
C LEU A 34 16.42 -9.21 -10.68
N PRO A 35 17.59 -9.88 -10.56
CA PRO A 35 17.87 -11.10 -11.33
C PRO A 35 16.94 -12.28 -10.99
N TYR A 36 16.38 -12.28 -9.77
CA TYR A 36 15.50 -13.36 -9.27
C TYR A 36 14.02 -13.09 -9.57
N GLN A 37 13.66 -11.84 -9.84
CA GLN A 37 12.26 -11.42 -10.04
C GLN A 37 11.94 -11.08 -11.50
N THR A 38 12.95 -11.02 -12.38
CA THR A 38 12.76 -10.73 -13.80
C THR A 38 13.03 -11.96 -14.64
N THR A 39 12.05 -12.34 -15.46
CA THR A 39 12.22 -13.37 -16.47
C THR A 39 12.83 -12.75 -17.73
N ARG A 40 13.79 -13.44 -18.31
CA ARG A 40 14.37 -13.06 -19.59
C ARG A 40 13.62 -13.78 -20.70
N VAL A 41 13.19 -13.03 -21.71
CA VAL A 41 12.48 -13.58 -22.85
C VAL A 41 13.45 -13.68 -24.01
N GLU A 42 13.61 -14.89 -24.56
CA GLU A 42 14.41 -15.14 -25.76
C GLU A 42 13.78 -14.42 -26.97
N ASP A 43 14.59 -14.07 -27.97
CA ASP A 43 14.14 -13.39 -29.20
C ASP A 43 13.44 -12.02 -29.04
N THR A 44 13.69 -11.33 -27.92
CA THR A 44 13.21 -9.96 -27.71
C THR A 44 14.35 -8.96 -27.60
N LEU A 45 14.16 -7.79 -28.23
CA LEU A 45 15.09 -6.67 -28.16
C LEU A 45 15.36 -6.28 -26.70
N TRP A 46 16.59 -5.86 -26.39
CA TRP A 46 17.03 -5.56 -25.02
C TRP A 46 16.14 -4.53 -24.28
N HIS A 47 15.59 -3.53 -24.98
CA HIS A 47 14.69 -2.51 -24.42
C HIS A 47 13.22 -2.96 -24.31
N LYS A 48 12.87 -4.08 -24.96
CA LYS A 48 11.55 -4.72 -24.87
C LYS A 48 11.50 -5.82 -23.81
N GLN A 49 12.62 -6.09 -23.15
CA GLN A 49 12.69 -7.06 -22.06
C GLN A 49 11.77 -6.59 -20.91
N PRO A 50 10.94 -7.48 -20.32
CA PRO A 50 10.03 -7.13 -19.23
C PRO A 50 10.75 -6.44 -18.05
N GLY A 51 11.99 -6.85 -17.78
CA GLY A 51 12.82 -6.30 -16.70
C GLY A 51 13.53 -4.97 -17.02
N PHE A 52 13.50 -4.47 -18.27
CA PHE A 52 14.29 -3.30 -18.67
C PHE A 52 13.93 -2.03 -17.90
N TRP A 53 12.65 -1.63 -17.91
CA TRP A 53 12.19 -0.44 -17.19
C TRP A 53 12.33 -0.56 -15.67
N PRO A 54 11.95 -1.69 -15.03
CA PRO A 54 12.25 -1.92 -13.62
C PRO A 54 13.73 -1.74 -13.29
N MET A 55 14.63 -2.25 -14.14
CA MET A 55 16.08 -2.11 -13.96
C MET A 55 16.52 -0.64 -14.03
N VAL A 56 16.09 0.11 -15.05
CA VAL A 56 16.41 1.55 -15.19
C VAL A 56 15.92 2.33 -13.98
N SER A 57 14.68 2.09 -13.52
CA SER A 57 14.12 2.75 -12.35
C SER A 57 14.90 2.44 -11.07
N ILE A 58 15.25 1.18 -10.82
CA ILE A 58 15.98 0.78 -9.61
C ILE A 58 17.43 1.30 -9.64
N ILE A 59 18.10 1.27 -10.79
CA ILE A 59 19.43 1.88 -10.94
C ILE A 59 19.35 3.38 -10.62
N GLY A 60 18.34 4.08 -11.14
CA GLY A 60 18.08 5.47 -10.79
C GLY A 60 17.89 5.67 -9.28
N MET A 61 17.06 4.85 -8.64
CA MET A 61 16.85 4.89 -7.18
C MET A 61 18.16 4.71 -6.40
N VAL A 62 19.02 3.77 -6.80
CA VAL A 62 20.32 3.55 -6.16
C VAL A 62 21.23 4.76 -6.35
N VAL A 63 21.39 5.25 -7.59
CA VAL A 63 22.28 6.39 -7.88
C VAL A 63 21.83 7.65 -7.12
N PHE A 64 20.56 8.01 -7.22
CA PHE A 64 20.03 9.18 -6.52
C PHE A 64 20.00 8.98 -5.00
N GLY A 65 19.75 7.76 -4.53
CA GLY A 65 19.84 7.40 -3.11
C GLY A 65 21.25 7.59 -2.55
N VAL A 66 22.28 7.14 -3.26
CA VAL A 66 23.69 7.34 -2.89
C VAL A 66 24.04 8.83 -2.89
N LEU A 67 23.67 9.57 -3.94
CA LEU A 67 23.91 11.00 -4.03
C LEU A 67 23.21 11.77 -2.90
N HIS A 68 21.96 11.41 -2.59
CA HIS A 68 21.20 12.00 -1.49
C HIS A 68 21.86 11.73 -0.14
N PHE A 69 22.22 10.47 0.12
CA PHE A 69 22.94 10.06 1.34
C PHE A 69 24.29 10.77 1.48
N TRP A 70 25.02 10.97 0.39
CA TRP A 70 26.31 11.66 0.40
C TRP A 70 26.16 13.16 0.67
N ARG A 71 25.10 13.80 0.18
CA ARG A 71 24.85 15.24 0.37
C ARG A 71 24.30 15.58 1.76
N LEU A 72 23.82 14.60 2.51
CA LEU A 72 23.24 14.81 3.84
C LEU A 72 24.31 15.27 4.85
N PRO A 73 23.99 16.26 5.71
CA PRO A 73 24.90 16.66 6.77
C PRO A 73 25.22 15.48 7.68
N ARG A 74 26.51 15.25 7.96
CA ARG A 74 26.95 14.21 8.90
C ARG A 74 26.60 14.64 10.32
N ARG A 75 25.39 14.25 10.76
CA ARG A 75 24.86 14.50 12.10
C ARG A 75 24.64 13.17 12.81
N LYS A 76 24.82 13.15 14.13
CA LYS A 76 24.38 12.02 14.96
C LYS A 76 22.85 11.94 14.98
N LEU A 77 22.32 10.71 15.02
CA LEU A 77 20.89 10.47 15.19
C LEU A 77 20.46 10.91 16.59
N GLU A 78 19.44 11.75 16.66
CA GLU A 78 18.85 12.23 17.91
C GLU A 78 17.58 11.44 18.26
N LYS A 79 17.16 11.51 19.52
CA LYS A 79 15.92 10.84 20.00
C LYS A 79 14.67 11.18 19.16
N MET A 80 14.61 12.39 18.60
CA MET A 80 13.48 12.81 17.76
C MET A 80 13.47 12.14 16.38
N ASP A 81 14.63 11.81 15.82
CA ASP A 81 14.73 11.08 14.55
C ASP A 81 14.11 9.68 14.69
N TYR A 82 14.34 9.02 15.82
CA TYR A 82 13.72 7.73 16.14
C TYR A 82 12.21 7.81 16.35
N LYS A 83 11.72 8.89 16.97
CA LYS A 83 10.27 9.09 17.14
C LYS A 83 9.56 9.25 15.80
N GLU A 84 10.21 9.92 14.85
CA GLU A 84 9.70 10.07 13.49
C GLU A 84 9.70 8.74 12.73
N ALA A 85 10.79 7.97 12.82
CA ALA A 85 10.85 6.63 12.26
C ALA A 85 9.75 5.70 12.83
N LEU A 86 9.47 5.80 14.14
CA LEU A 86 8.39 5.05 14.77
C LEU A 86 7.01 5.47 14.26
N LEU A 87 6.83 6.76 13.91
CA LEU A 87 5.61 7.23 13.28
C LEU A 87 5.42 6.63 11.89
N TRP A 88 6.50 6.46 11.11
CA TRP A 88 6.43 5.78 9.82
C TRP A 88 6.03 4.32 9.94
N ILE A 89 6.57 3.61 10.95
CA ILE A 89 6.21 2.21 11.22
C ILE A 89 4.72 2.07 11.55
N ARG A 90 4.09 3.07 12.18
CA ARG A 90 2.64 3.05 12.41
C ARG A 90 1.84 3.02 11.10
N GLY A 91 2.39 3.50 9.98
CA GLY A 91 1.78 3.37 8.66
C GLY A 91 1.69 1.92 8.16
N ILE A 92 2.62 1.05 8.58
CA ILE A 92 2.65 -0.38 8.22
C ILE A 92 1.38 -1.09 8.71
N GLU A 93 0.77 -0.62 9.80
CA GLU A 93 -0.51 -1.14 10.29
C GLU A 93 -1.57 -1.16 9.18
N PHE A 94 -1.66 -0.10 8.36
CA PHE A 94 -2.62 -0.02 7.26
C PHE A 94 -2.29 -0.96 6.11
N VAL A 95 -1.01 -1.23 5.87
CA VAL A 95 -0.58 -2.26 4.91
C VAL A 95 -1.06 -3.62 5.38
N LEU A 96 -0.89 -3.94 6.67
CA LEU A 96 -1.36 -5.21 7.23
C LEU A 96 -2.88 -5.35 7.16
N TRP A 97 -3.63 -4.29 7.49
CA TRP A 97 -5.08 -4.26 7.29
C TRP A 97 -5.46 -4.59 5.84
N PHE A 98 -4.78 -3.98 4.87
CA PHE A 98 -5.03 -4.24 3.45
C PHE A 98 -4.68 -5.67 3.05
N MET A 99 -3.56 -6.22 3.53
CA MET A 99 -3.17 -7.61 3.26
C MET A 99 -4.19 -8.61 3.82
N ILE A 100 -4.73 -8.36 5.02
CA ILE A 100 -5.82 -9.14 5.60
C ILE A 100 -7.04 -9.10 4.70
N TYR A 101 -7.44 -7.90 4.24
CA TYR A 101 -8.57 -7.73 3.33
C TYR A 101 -8.39 -8.51 2.02
N VAL A 102 -7.27 -8.34 1.33
CA VAL A 102 -6.98 -9.06 0.07
C VAL A 102 -7.02 -10.57 0.27
N SER A 103 -6.52 -11.06 1.40
CA SER A 103 -6.52 -12.50 1.72
C SER A 103 -7.92 -13.03 2.08
N LEU A 104 -8.78 -12.19 2.65
CA LEU A 104 -10.14 -12.56 3.02
C LEU A 104 -11.11 -12.57 1.85
N VAL A 105 -10.91 -11.69 0.84
CA VAL A 105 -11.83 -11.54 -0.30
C VAL A 105 -12.12 -12.87 -1.02
N PRO A 106 -11.13 -13.71 -1.37
CA PRO A 106 -11.39 -15.01 -2.02
C PRO A 106 -12.15 -15.99 -1.11
N ILE A 107 -12.06 -15.82 0.21
CA ILE A 107 -12.63 -16.75 1.18
C ILE A 107 -14.08 -16.41 1.46
N VAL A 108 -14.36 -15.17 1.85
CA VAL A 108 -15.67 -14.72 2.38
C VAL A 108 -16.49 -13.96 1.33
N GLY A 109 -15.84 -13.43 0.29
CA GLY A 109 -16.46 -12.64 -0.76
C GLY A 109 -16.28 -11.14 -0.56
N TYR A 110 -16.41 -10.38 -1.64
CA TYR A 110 -16.04 -8.96 -1.65
C TYR A 110 -16.79 -8.10 -0.62
N LEU A 111 -18.13 -8.17 -0.61
CA LEU A 111 -18.96 -7.34 0.28
C LEU A 111 -18.69 -7.61 1.78
N PRO A 112 -18.78 -8.87 2.29
CA PRO A 112 -18.53 -9.14 3.70
C PRO A 112 -17.08 -8.86 4.09
N SER A 113 -16.09 -9.18 3.25
CA SER A 113 -14.69 -8.82 3.52
C SER A 113 -14.49 -7.31 3.61
N THR A 114 -15.15 -6.53 2.75
CA THR A 114 -15.08 -5.07 2.79
C THR A 114 -15.72 -4.50 4.06
N LEU A 115 -16.85 -5.05 4.52
CA LEU A 115 -17.46 -4.63 5.79
C LEU A 115 -16.56 -4.96 7.00
N ILE A 116 -16.00 -6.18 7.04
CA ILE A 116 -15.05 -6.61 8.08
C ILE A 116 -13.78 -5.74 8.06
N PHE A 117 -13.40 -5.18 6.92
CA PHE A 117 -12.27 -4.28 6.79
C PHE A 117 -12.61 -2.83 7.18
N VAL A 118 -13.68 -2.26 6.63
CA VAL A 118 -14.03 -0.84 6.78
C VAL A 118 -14.50 -0.51 8.20
N LEU A 119 -15.33 -1.35 8.82
CA LEU A 119 -15.92 -1.02 10.13
C LEU A 119 -14.86 -0.95 11.25
N PRO A 120 -13.93 -1.91 11.38
CA PRO A 120 -12.83 -1.78 12.34
C PRO A 120 -11.90 -0.61 12.04
N LEU A 121 -11.66 -0.28 10.76
CA LEU A 121 -10.85 0.87 10.39
C LEU A 121 -11.50 2.20 10.81
N ILE A 122 -12.81 2.36 10.65
CA ILE A 122 -13.56 3.52 11.15
C ILE A 122 -13.35 3.68 12.66
N TYR A 123 -13.48 2.59 13.42
CA TYR A 123 -13.22 2.58 14.86
C TYR A 123 -11.77 2.96 15.18
N ARG A 124 -10.80 2.44 14.41
CA ARG A 124 -9.36 2.65 14.57
C ARG A 124 -8.94 4.09 14.26
N GLN A 125 -9.61 4.78 13.35
CA GLN A 125 -9.42 6.21 13.08
C GLN A 125 -9.99 7.11 14.20
N GLY A 126 -10.69 6.54 15.19
CA GLY A 126 -11.26 7.29 16.30
C GLY A 126 -12.70 7.76 16.07
N TYR A 127 -13.34 7.35 14.98
CA TYR A 127 -14.76 7.60 14.76
C TYR A 127 -15.60 6.63 15.62
N ARG A 128 -16.04 7.10 16.78
CA ARG A 128 -16.74 6.26 17.78
C ARG A 128 -18.26 6.36 17.75
N LYS A 129 -18.83 7.34 17.03
CA LYS A 129 -20.29 7.48 16.93
C LYS A 129 -20.87 6.43 15.98
N PRO A 130 -22.04 5.83 16.30
CA PRO A 130 -22.67 4.80 15.48
C PRO A 130 -22.98 5.29 14.05
N PHE A 131 -23.26 6.60 13.91
CA PHE A 131 -23.47 7.25 12.63
C PHE A 131 -22.36 6.96 11.60
N HIS A 132 -21.08 6.98 12.02
CA HIS A 132 -19.96 6.72 11.11
C HIS A 132 -19.95 5.29 10.58
N PHE A 133 -20.35 4.31 11.40
CA PHE A 133 -20.46 2.92 10.99
C PHE A 133 -21.58 2.73 9.97
N TYR A 134 -22.73 3.40 10.16
CA TYR A 134 -23.81 3.39 9.18
C TYR A 134 -23.40 4.02 7.86
N CYS A 135 -22.75 5.19 7.87
CA CYS A 135 -22.23 5.81 6.66
C CYS A 135 -21.21 4.91 5.94
N GLY A 136 -20.31 4.27 6.71
CA GLY A 136 -19.33 3.33 6.17
C GLY A 136 -19.99 2.11 5.53
N ALA A 137 -20.94 1.48 6.21
CA ALA A 137 -21.69 0.35 5.67
C ALA A 137 -22.46 0.75 4.40
N LEU A 138 -23.20 1.86 4.44
CA LEU A 138 -23.94 2.38 3.29
C LEU A 138 -23.03 2.67 2.09
N PHE A 139 -21.83 3.20 2.34
CA PHE A 139 -20.84 3.44 1.30
C PHE A 139 -20.37 2.11 0.67
N VAL A 140 -20.04 1.11 1.49
CA VAL A 140 -19.66 -0.23 1.00
C VAL A 140 -20.76 -0.84 0.13
N PHE A 141 -22.01 -0.80 0.58
CA PHE A 141 -23.15 -1.26 -0.22
C PHE A 141 -23.30 -0.47 -1.52
N SER A 142 -23.21 0.86 -1.46
CA SER A 142 -23.31 1.73 -2.63
C SER A 142 -22.25 1.40 -3.68
N VAL A 143 -21.00 1.16 -3.25
CA VAL A 143 -19.90 0.76 -4.14
C VAL A 143 -20.20 -0.58 -4.80
N VAL A 144 -20.60 -1.60 -4.02
CA VAL A 144 -20.94 -2.92 -4.58
C VAL A 144 -22.06 -2.82 -5.61
N ILE A 145 -23.13 -2.11 -5.27
CA ILE A 145 -24.28 -1.90 -6.16
C ILE A 145 -23.84 -1.14 -7.42
N PHE A 146 -23.04 -0.09 -7.29
CA PHE A 146 -22.52 0.67 -8.42
C PHE A 146 -21.74 -0.23 -9.39
N PHE A 147 -20.78 -1.01 -8.90
CA PHE A 147 -19.98 -1.90 -9.74
C PHE A 147 -20.79 -3.04 -10.34
N LYS A 148 -21.78 -3.56 -9.61
CA LYS A 148 -22.58 -4.68 -10.07
C LYS A 148 -23.68 -4.28 -11.05
N VAL A 149 -24.41 -3.20 -10.75
CA VAL A 149 -25.58 -2.76 -11.53
C VAL A 149 -25.16 -1.90 -12.71
N ILE A 150 -24.18 -1.01 -12.55
CA ILE A 150 -23.80 -0.06 -13.60
C ILE A 150 -22.68 -0.63 -14.48
N LEU A 151 -21.71 -1.32 -13.87
CA LEU A 151 -20.53 -1.81 -14.60
C LEU A 151 -20.60 -3.31 -14.95
N GLU A 152 -21.65 -4.01 -14.52
CA GLU A 152 -21.89 -5.45 -14.77
C GLU A 152 -20.65 -6.34 -14.48
N VAL A 153 -19.84 -5.94 -13.49
CA VAL A 153 -18.61 -6.66 -13.15
C VAL A 153 -18.98 -8.00 -12.51
N LYS A 154 -18.46 -9.08 -13.09
CA LYS A 154 -18.57 -10.42 -12.52
C LYS A 154 -17.69 -10.52 -11.27
N ILE A 155 -18.32 -10.50 -10.11
CA ILE A 155 -17.62 -10.71 -8.84
C ILE A 155 -17.42 -12.22 -8.67
N PRO A 156 -16.17 -12.70 -8.51
CA PRO A 156 -15.92 -14.12 -8.29
C PRO A 156 -16.53 -14.55 -6.95
N GLY A 157 -17.25 -15.67 -6.98
CA GLY A 157 -17.90 -16.23 -5.80
C GLY A 157 -16.89 -16.58 -4.69
N ALA A 158 -17.31 -16.39 -3.44
CA ALA A 158 -16.51 -16.72 -2.27
C ALA A 158 -16.45 -18.24 -2.03
N ALA A 159 -15.30 -18.75 -1.56
CA ALA A 159 -15.19 -20.14 -1.13
C ALA A 159 -16.21 -20.52 -0.05
N LEU A 160 -16.61 -19.56 0.80
CA LEU A 160 -17.64 -19.77 1.82
C LEU A 160 -19.02 -20.08 1.24
N TYR A 161 -19.30 -19.69 -0.01
CA TYR A 161 -20.59 -19.97 -0.67
C TYR A 161 -20.79 -21.47 -0.92
N GLU A 162 -19.73 -22.27 -0.96
CA GLU A 162 -19.82 -23.72 -1.14
C GLU A 162 -20.37 -24.47 0.08
N PHE A 163 -20.35 -23.85 1.26
CA PHE A 163 -20.88 -24.44 2.50
C PHE A 163 -22.36 -24.13 2.72
N PHE A 164 -22.97 -23.27 1.89
CA PHE A 164 -24.39 -22.94 2.01
C PHE A 164 -25.27 -23.94 1.24
N PRO A 165 -26.51 -24.18 1.70
CA PRO A 165 -27.50 -24.95 0.96
C PRO A 165 -27.66 -24.43 -0.47
N ASP A 166 -27.88 -25.32 -1.44
CA ASP A 166 -27.84 -25.00 -2.88
C ASP A 166 -28.67 -23.78 -3.29
N ALA A 167 -29.83 -23.56 -2.66
CA ALA A 167 -30.68 -22.40 -2.91
C ALA A 167 -30.01 -21.06 -2.54
N ILE A 168 -29.32 -21.02 -1.39
CA ILE A 168 -28.63 -19.82 -0.89
C ILE A 168 -27.31 -19.63 -1.64
N ARG A 169 -26.60 -20.71 -1.94
CA ARG A 169 -25.37 -20.69 -2.76
C ARG A 169 -25.63 -20.12 -4.15
N ASN A 170 -26.66 -20.59 -4.84
CA ASN A 170 -27.02 -20.09 -6.17
C ASN A 170 -27.44 -18.62 -6.12
N PHE A 171 -28.24 -18.23 -5.12
CA PHE A 171 -28.60 -16.82 -4.93
C PHE A 171 -27.36 -15.94 -4.72
N LEU A 172 -26.43 -16.36 -3.85
CA LEU A 172 -25.20 -15.61 -3.60
C LEU A 172 -24.33 -15.53 -4.85
N ILE A 173 -24.00 -16.64 -5.51
CA ILE A 173 -23.14 -16.64 -6.72
C ILE A 173 -23.75 -15.82 -7.87
N LEU A 174 -25.08 -15.86 -8.05
CA LEU A 174 -25.74 -15.08 -9.10
C LEU A 174 -25.86 -13.59 -8.73
N ASN A 175 -25.99 -13.27 -7.44
CA ASN A 175 -26.31 -11.92 -6.99
C ASN A 175 -25.18 -11.15 -6.28
N PHE A 176 -24.07 -11.79 -5.89
CA PHE A 176 -23.01 -11.21 -5.07
C PHE A 176 -21.64 -11.88 -5.26
#